data_AF-A0A0Q8PYN6-F1
#
_entry.id   AF-A0A0Q8PYN6-F1
#
_cell.length_a   1.000
_cell.length_b   1.000
_cell.length_c   1.000
_cell.angle_alpha   90.00
_cell.angle_beta   90.00
_cell.angle_gamma   90.00
#
_symmetry.space_group_name_H-M   'P 1'
#
loop_
_entity.id
_entity.type
_entity.pdbx_description
1 polymer ?
#
loop_
_entity_poly.entity_id
_entity_poly.type
_entity_poly.pdbx_seq_one_letter_code
_entity_poly.pdbx_strand_id
1 'polypeptide(L)'
;MSNYEPPAAPPPPGGGYGGPPPAGPPGGGFGGPPPGGPPGGGYGGPPGGGFGGPPGGGYGQPQQWDVGAAVSYGWSKFQANMGQMILAALAIFAGIVVIYGIALVAIILPAGDSDYACRFNDAGEYVCSGDTGGLGFLSLIVLALLYVVFFIYAQVIGAGLIRESLAVTEGRSFSTAGVFKFQNIGNVIVTSLLVGVGTFIGTILCVIPGIIFGFMTMFSLFFVVDKNLAPVDAIKASIDLVKNNVGSTIIWYLVAYVIALVGAILCGVGLLAAIPVILLGSAFTYKKLTGQPVAP
;
A
#
# COMPACT_ATOMS: atom_id res chain seq x y z
N MET A 1 26.14 61.72 15.09
CA MET A 1 26.73 60.38 14.93
C MET A 1 26.90 59.83 16.33
N SER A 2 25.90 59.11 16.81
CA SER A 2 25.80 58.68 18.21
C SER A 2 25.91 57.16 18.24
N ASN A 3 27.01 56.68 18.82
CA ASN A 3 27.29 55.27 19.06
C ASN A 3 26.22 54.67 19.99
N TYR A 4 25.56 53.62 19.53
CA TYR A 4 24.76 52.73 20.38
C TYR A 4 25.29 51.31 20.18
N GLU A 5 26.09 50.85 21.15
CA GLU A 5 26.48 49.45 21.30
C GLU A 5 25.30 48.65 21.90
N PRO A 6 25.00 47.43 21.39
CA PRO A 6 24.01 46.55 21.98
C PRO A 6 24.55 45.84 23.25
N PRO A 7 23.69 45.57 24.25
CA PRO A 7 24.10 44.95 25.52
C PRO A 7 24.52 43.47 25.38
N ALA A 8 25.51 43.08 26.18
CA ALA A 8 26.13 41.75 26.20
C ALA A 8 25.19 40.63 26.70
N ALA A 9 25.35 39.43 26.12
CA ALA A 9 24.59 38.23 26.45
C ALA A 9 25.00 37.62 27.83
N PRO A 10 24.07 36.95 28.54
CA PRO A 10 24.36 36.29 29.81
C PRO A 10 25.25 35.04 29.65
N PRO A 11 26.11 34.72 30.65
CA PRO A 11 27.05 33.60 30.57
C PRO A 11 26.38 32.22 30.69
N PRO A 12 26.98 31.16 30.09
CA PRO A 12 26.45 29.80 30.12
C PRO A 12 26.54 29.15 31.52
N PRO A 13 25.61 28.26 31.89
CA PRO A 13 25.69 27.49 33.13
C PRO A 13 26.92 26.57 33.16
N GLY A 14 27.73 26.71 34.21
CA GLY A 14 28.99 26.00 34.41
C GLY A 14 28.83 24.50 34.65
N GLY A 15 29.80 23.73 34.12
CA GLY A 15 29.91 22.29 34.27
C GLY A 15 30.26 21.86 35.68
N GLY A 16 29.51 20.87 36.19
CA GLY A 16 29.83 20.13 37.40
C GLY A 16 30.49 18.80 37.05
N TYR A 17 31.77 18.67 37.42
CA TYR A 17 32.52 17.43 37.41
C TYR A 17 32.02 16.51 38.54
N GLY A 18 31.38 15.39 38.19
CA GLY A 18 31.03 14.30 39.11
C GLY A 18 31.95 13.10 38.89
N GLY A 19 32.60 12.64 39.95
CA GLY A 19 33.71 11.68 39.96
C GLY A 19 33.36 10.21 39.62
N PRO A 20 34.38 9.33 39.63
CA PRO A 20 34.31 7.94 39.17
C PRO A 20 33.46 7.01 40.07
N PRO A 21 32.97 5.88 39.53
CA PRO A 21 31.97 5.03 40.17
C PRO A 21 32.51 4.26 41.39
N PRO A 22 31.66 3.98 42.42
CA PRO A 22 32.05 3.15 43.56
C PRO A 22 32.31 1.69 43.16
N ALA A 23 33.37 1.12 43.76
CA ALA A 23 33.81 -0.25 43.60
C ALA A 23 32.80 -1.29 44.16
N GLY A 24 32.68 -2.41 43.46
CA GLY A 24 31.77 -3.51 43.81
C GLY A 24 32.26 -4.37 45.00
N PRO A 25 31.36 -5.18 45.60
CA PRO A 25 31.74 -6.16 46.63
C PRO A 25 32.39 -7.44 46.05
N PRO A 26 33.16 -8.19 46.85
CA PRO A 26 34.13 -9.20 46.37
C PRO A 26 33.51 -10.53 45.95
N GLY A 27 34.23 -11.23 45.07
CA GLY A 27 33.81 -12.44 44.37
C GLY A 27 33.49 -13.67 45.23
N GLY A 28 32.62 -14.52 44.67
CA GLY A 28 32.32 -15.84 45.16
C GLY A 28 32.12 -16.82 44.01
N GLY A 29 33.06 -17.76 43.88
CA GLY A 29 32.82 -19.17 43.54
C GLY A 29 32.27 -19.51 42.16
N PHE A 30 33.14 -20.07 41.32
CA PHE A 30 32.80 -20.89 40.16
C PHE A 30 31.88 -22.05 40.57
N GLY A 31 30.59 -21.97 40.21
CA GLY A 31 29.65 -23.08 40.31
C GLY A 31 29.82 -24.03 39.12
N GLY A 32 30.28 -25.26 39.39
CA GLY A 32 30.43 -26.32 38.41
C GLY A 32 29.08 -26.86 37.88
N PRO A 33 29.10 -27.62 36.77
CA PRO A 33 27.88 -28.18 36.16
C PRO A 33 27.24 -29.27 37.05
N PRO A 34 25.90 -29.42 37.01
CA PRO A 34 25.16 -30.36 37.86
C PRO A 34 25.51 -31.84 37.53
N PRO A 35 25.55 -32.73 38.54
CA PRO A 35 25.90 -34.14 38.33
C PRO A 35 24.89 -34.91 37.46
N GLY A 36 25.41 -35.73 36.56
CA GLY A 36 24.63 -36.61 35.69
C GLY A 36 23.83 -37.65 36.48
N GLY A 37 22.54 -37.76 36.16
CA GLY A 37 21.67 -38.83 36.68
C GLY A 37 22.02 -40.19 36.07
N PRO A 38 21.77 -41.30 36.80
CA PRO A 38 22.14 -42.64 36.37
C PRO A 38 21.28 -43.15 35.19
N PRO A 39 21.82 -44.00 34.30
CA PRO A 39 21.09 -44.56 33.18
C PRO A 39 20.21 -45.74 33.64
N GLY A 40 18.89 -45.51 33.71
CA GLY A 40 17.89 -46.50 34.09
C GLY A 40 17.03 -46.93 32.90
N GLY A 41 17.08 -48.22 32.59
CA GLY A 41 16.46 -48.86 31.43
C GLY A 41 14.94 -48.74 31.33
N GLY A 42 14.46 -48.88 30.09
CA GLY A 42 13.04 -48.88 29.77
C GLY A 42 12.32 -50.14 30.24
N TYR A 43 11.02 -50.00 30.50
CA TYR A 43 9.94 -50.96 30.23
C TYR A 43 8.62 -50.16 30.25
N GLY A 44 7.68 -50.55 29.39
CA GLY A 44 6.50 -49.76 29.02
C GLY A 44 5.38 -49.63 30.07
N GLY A 45 4.46 -48.70 29.79
CA GLY A 45 3.20 -48.49 30.49
C GLY A 45 2.20 -47.70 29.62
N PRO A 46 0.87 -47.84 29.83
CA PRO A 46 -0.18 -47.88 28.80
C PRO A 46 -0.73 -46.50 28.35
N PRO A 47 -1.50 -46.44 27.23
CA PRO A 47 -1.95 -45.18 26.62
C PRO A 47 -3.06 -44.51 27.44
N GLY A 48 -2.69 -43.46 28.17
CA GLY A 48 -3.62 -42.58 28.88
C GLY A 48 -3.98 -41.35 28.04
N GLY A 49 -5.26 -41.24 27.67
CA GLY A 49 -5.82 -40.11 26.93
C GLY A 49 -5.64 -38.78 27.66
N GLY A 50 -4.96 -37.84 27.00
CA GLY A 50 -4.83 -36.47 27.46
C GLY A 50 -5.82 -35.57 26.72
N PHE A 51 -6.81 -35.07 27.47
CA PHE A 51 -7.59 -33.90 27.06
C PHE A 51 -6.62 -32.72 26.89
N GLY A 52 -6.42 -32.29 25.65
CA GLY A 52 -5.57 -31.15 25.30
C GLY A 52 -6.13 -29.85 25.87
N GLY A 53 -5.35 -29.22 26.74
CA GLY A 53 -5.64 -27.90 27.29
C GLY A 53 -5.69 -26.79 26.22
N PRO A 54 -6.18 -25.59 26.60
CA PRO A 54 -6.33 -24.46 25.68
C PRO A 54 -4.97 -24.03 25.09
N PRO A 55 -4.92 -23.57 23.83
CA PRO A 55 -3.66 -23.24 23.16
C PRO A 55 -2.93 -22.13 23.91
N GLY A 56 -1.80 -22.49 24.52
CA GLY A 56 -0.85 -21.53 25.07
C GLY A 56 -0.36 -20.61 23.96
N GLY A 57 -0.52 -19.30 24.19
CA GLY A 57 0.07 -18.25 23.36
C GLY A 57 1.59 -18.36 23.40
N GLY A 58 2.15 -19.17 22.52
CA GLY A 58 3.56 -19.15 22.20
C GLY A 58 3.84 -17.86 21.44
N TYR A 59 4.73 -17.04 21.97
CA TYR A 59 5.45 -16.03 21.20
C TYR A 59 6.25 -16.78 20.13
N GLY A 60 5.59 -17.04 19.00
CA GLY A 60 6.09 -17.85 17.91
C GLY A 60 7.30 -17.17 17.28
N GLN A 61 8.32 -17.99 17.02
CA GLN A 61 9.43 -17.75 16.10
C GLN A 61 9.03 -16.82 14.94
N PRO A 62 9.95 -15.98 14.40
CA PRO A 62 9.65 -15.14 13.24
C PRO A 62 9.11 -16.03 12.11
N GLN A 63 7.78 -16.04 12.01
CA GLN A 63 7.08 -16.97 11.15
C GLN A 63 7.44 -16.57 9.72
N GLN A 64 8.20 -17.44 9.05
CA GLN A 64 8.64 -17.24 7.68
C GLN A 64 7.41 -16.88 6.83
N TRP A 65 7.62 -15.97 5.86
CA TRP A 65 6.54 -15.56 4.98
C TRP A 65 6.03 -16.78 4.20
N ASP A 66 4.71 -16.95 4.17
CA ASP A 66 4.03 -17.98 3.40
C ASP A 66 2.85 -17.35 2.65
N VAL A 67 2.66 -17.77 1.40
CA VAL A 67 1.60 -17.22 0.54
C VAL A 67 0.21 -17.59 1.02
N GLY A 68 0.02 -18.81 1.53
CA GLY A 68 -1.24 -19.27 2.10
C GLY A 68 -1.62 -18.47 3.34
N ALA A 69 -0.63 -18.16 4.18
CA ALA A 69 -0.81 -17.25 5.32
C ALA A 69 -1.23 -15.85 4.86
N ALA A 70 -0.62 -15.28 3.82
CA ALA A 70 -0.99 -13.96 3.31
C ALA A 70 -2.43 -13.91 2.76
N VAL A 71 -2.84 -14.93 2.01
CA VAL A 71 -4.22 -15.03 1.47
C VAL A 71 -5.23 -15.25 2.59
N SER A 72 -4.95 -16.20 3.49
CA SER A 72 -5.81 -16.50 4.65
C SER A 72 -5.96 -15.29 5.57
N TYR A 73 -4.87 -14.56 5.80
CA TYR A 73 -4.88 -13.31 6.54
C TYR A 73 -5.78 -12.27 5.87
N GLY A 74 -5.60 -12.03 4.57
CA GLY A 74 -6.41 -11.10 3.81
C GLY A 74 -7.90 -11.44 3.85
N TRP A 75 -8.24 -12.72 3.72
CA TRP A 75 -9.61 -13.20 3.80
C TRP A 75 -10.22 -13.05 5.20
N SER A 76 -9.50 -13.46 6.24
CA SER A 76 -9.94 -13.35 7.64
C SER A 76 -10.18 -11.89 8.05
N LYS A 77 -9.22 -11.01 7.73
CA LYS A 77 -9.35 -9.58 8.04
C LYS A 77 -10.40 -8.87 7.21
N PHE A 78 -10.63 -9.31 5.97
CA PHE A 78 -11.77 -8.83 5.18
C PHE A 78 -13.09 -9.20 5.86
N GLN A 79 -13.28 -10.45 6.28
CA GLN A 79 -14.49 -10.87 6.98
C GLN A 79 -14.70 -10.09 8.28
N ALA A 80 -13.64 -9.89 9.07
CA ALA A 80 -13.70 -9.13 10.32
C ALA A 80 -14.05 -7.64 10.12
N ASN A 81 -13.71 -7.05 8.97
CA ASN A 81 -13.91 -5.63 8.68
C ASN A 81 -14.88 -5.37 7.51
N MET A 82 -15.66 -6.37 7.12
CA MET A 82 -16.42 -6.37 5.87
C MET A 82 -17.34 -5.15 5.73
N GLY A 83 -18.05 -4.80 6.80
CA GLY A 83 -18.96 -3.65 6.79
C GLY A 83 -18.25 -2.33 6.48
N GLN A 84 -17.08 -2.08 7.07
CA GLN A 84 -16.30 -0.86 6.82
C GLN A 84 -15.63 -0.87 5.45
N MET A 85 -15.21 -2.03 4.95
CA MET A 85 -14.62 -2.16 3.62
C MET A 85 -15.65 -2.00 2.51
N ILE A 86 -16.86 -2.55 2.68
CA ILE A 86 -17.98 -2.33 1.75
C ILE A 86 -18.40 -0.85 1.79
N LEU A 87 -18.51 -0.25 2.97
CA LEU A 87 -18.82 1.17 3.09
C LEU A 87 -17.76 2.05 2.40
N ALA A 88 -16.48 1.70 2.56
CA ALA A 88 -15.39 2.37 1.84
C ALA A 88 -15.51 2.19 0.33
N ALA A 89 -15.80 0.98 -0.15
CA ALA A 89 -16.01 0.72 -1.57
C ALA A 89 -17.18 1.53 -2.15
N LEU A 90 -18.30 1.63 -1.42
CA LEU A 90 -19.45 2.45 -1.82
C LEU A 90 -19.12 3.95 -1.83
N ALA A 91 -18.39 4.44 -0.82
CA ALA A 91 -17.95 5.83 -0.78
C ALA A 91 -16.97 6.16 -1.92
N ILE A 92 -16.05 5.24 -2.24
CA ILE A 92 -15.13 5.35 -3.36
C ILE A 92 -15.91 5.36 -4.69
N PHE A 93 -16.88 4.45 -4.84
CA PHE A 93 -17.74 4.38 -6.02
C PHE A 93 -18.55 5.66 -6.21
N ALA A 94 -19.14 6.20 -5.14
CA ALA A 94 -19.85 7.48 -5.19
C ALA A 94 -18.94 8.63 -5.64
N GLY A 95 -17.71 8.70 -5.13
CA GLY A 95 -16.72 9.68 -5.59
C GLY A 95 -16.38 9.53 -7.08
N ILE A 96 -16.24 8.29 -7.57
CA ILE A 96 -16.05 7.99 -9.00
C ILE A 96 -17.24 8.45 -9.84
N VAL A 97 -18.47 8.14 -9.41
CA VAL A 97 -19.71 8.55 -10.09
C VAL A 97 -19.82 10.07 -10.15
N VAL A 98 -19.44 10.80 -9.10
CA VAL A 98 -19.43 12.26 -9.10
C VAL A 98 -18.41 12.79 -10.11
N ILE A 99 -17.18 12.26 -10.13
CA ILE A 99 -16.13 12.68 -11.08
C ILE A 99 -16.59 12.44 -12.53
N TYR A 100 -17.08 11.23 -12.84
CA TYR A 100 -17.56 10.91 -14.19
C TYR A 100 -18.87 11.62 -14.55
N GLY A 101 -19.74 11.89 -13.59
CA GLY A 101 -20.96 12.66 -13.80
C GLY A 101 -20.65 14.11 -14.17
N ILE A 102 -19.71 14.74 -13.45
CA ILE A 102 -19.19 16.08 -13.80
C ILE A 102 -18.53 16.04 -15.17
N ALA A 103 -17.71 15.02 -15.46
CA ALA A 103 -17.10 14.83 -16.78
C ALA A 103 -18.13 14.77 -17.90
N LEU A 104 -19.16 13.94 -17.72
CA LEU A 104 -20.23 13.73 -18.67
C LEU A 104 -20.97 15.04 -18.94
N VAL A 105 -21.32 15.78 -17.89
CA VAL A 105 -21.98 17.09 -17.99
C VAL A 105 -21.07 18.12 -18.70
N ALA A 106 -19.79 18.19 -18.33
CA ALA A 106 -18.83 19.14 -18.89
C ALA A 106 -18.52 18.90 -20.38
N ILE A 107 -18.62 17.64 -20.85
CA ILE A 107 -18.35 17.26 -22.23
C ILE A 107 -19.63 17.32 -23.08
N ILE A 108 -20.77 16.83 -22.56
CA ILE A 108 -22.01 16.67 -23.36
C ILE A 108 -22.81 17.96 -23.45
N LEU A 109 -22.92 18.77 -22.38
CA LEU A 109 -23.72 20.00 -22.43
C LEU A 109 -23.27 20.97 -23.53
N PRO A 110 -21.97 21.22 -23.75
CA PRO A 110 -21.53 22.10 -24.82
C PRO A 110 -21.47 21.40 -26.20
N ALA A 111 -21.68 20.07 -26.26
CA ALA A 111 -21.68 19.30 -27.50
C ALA A 111 -23.05 19.26 -28.21
N GLY A 112 -24.11 19.75 -27.54
CA GLY A 112 -25.49 19.76 -28.04
C GLY A 112 -25.76 20.64 -29.25
N ASP A 113 -24.85 21.57 -29.58
CA ASP A 113 -24.97 22.50 -30.72
C ASP A 113 -24.11 22.09 -31.92
N SER A 114 -23.77 20.80 -32.06
CA SER A 114 -22.95 20.33 -33.17
C SER A 114 -23.78 20.20 -34.47
N ASP A 115 -23.65 21.19 -35.35
CA ASP A 115 -24.20 21.19 -36.73
C ASP A 115 -23.47 20.20 -37.67
N TYR A 116 -22.90 19.12 -37.13
CA TYR A 116 -22.17 18.13 -37.92
C TYR A 116 -23.15 17.35 -38.80
N ALA A 117 -23.21 17.70 -40.09
CA ALA A 117 -24.05 17.04 -41.07
C ALA A 117 -23.24 16.62 -42.30
N CYS A 118 -23.52 15.42 -42.79
CA CYS A 118 -23.02 14.94 -44.07
C CYS A 118 -24.17 14.95 -45.09
N ARG A 119 -23.95 15.58 -46.24
CA ARG A 119 -24.93 15.70 -47.31
C ARG A 119 -24.25 15.64 -48.68
N PHE A 120 -25.01 15.27 -49.70
CA PHE A 120 -24.59 15.53 -51.06
C PHE A 120 -24.81 17.02 -51.37
N ASN A 121 -23.77 17.71 -51.84
CA ASN A 121 -23.93 19.08 -52.31
C ASN A 121 -24.59 19.12 -53.70
N ASP A 122 -24.86 20.32 -54.19
CA ASP A 122 -25.49 20.52 -55.50
C ASP A 122 -24.64 20.02 -56.68
N ALA A 123 -23.34 19.77 -56.44
CA ALA A 123 -22.42 19.17 -57.41
C ALA A 123 -22.39 17.62 -57.35
N GLY A 124 -23.21 16.99 -56.49
CA GLY A 124 -23.26 15.54 -56.31
C GLY A 124 -22.09 14.96 -55.51
N GLU A 125 -21.29 15.81 -54.85
CA GLU A 125 -20.18 15.38 -53.99
C GLU A 125 -20.67 15.12 -52.56
N TYR A 126 -20.21 14.01 -51.95
CA TYR A 126 -20.50 13.70 -50.56
C TYR A 126 -19.61 14.56 -49.65
N VAL A 127 -20.19 15.60 -49.04
CA VAL A 127 -19.48 16.54 -48.18
C VAL A 127 -20.01 16.47 -46.75
N CYS A 128 -19.11 16.39 -45.79
CA CYS A 128 -19.42 16.56 -44.38
C CYS A 128 -18.96 17.95 -43.95
N SER A 129 -19.91 18.76 -43.50
CA SER A 129 -19.65 20.14 -43.09
C SER A 129 -20.40 20.42 -41.79
N GLY A 130 -19.65 20.93 -40.81
CA GLY A 130 -20.12 21.33 -39.50
C GLY A 130 -18.91 21.45 -38.59
N ASP A 131 -18.92 22.41 -37.67
CA ASP A 131 -18.03 22.33 -36.52
C ASP A 131 -18.42 21.08 -35.74
N THR A 132 -17.46 20.30 -35.25
CA THR A 132 -17.71 19.16 -34.35
C THR A 132 -18.24 19.60 -32.96
N GLY A 133 -18.97 20.73 -32.91
CA GLY A 133 -18.94 21.69 -31.81
C GLY A 133 -17.54 22.28 -31.66
N GLY A 134 -17.39 23.49 -31.10
CA GLY A 134 -16.09 24.11 -30.77
C GLY A 134 -15.25 23.36 -29.73
N LEU A 135 -15.44 22.04 -29.62
CA LEU A 135 -14.95 21.14 -28.60
C LEU A 135 -13.80 20.25 -29.05
N GLY A 136 -13.35 20.26 -30.31
CA GLY A 136 -12.29 19.33 -30.77
C GLY A 136 -11.03 19.32 -29.87
N PHE A 137 -10.34 20.45 -29.75
CA PHE A 137 -9.15 20.58 -28.89
C PHE A 137 -9.50 20.86 -27.41
N LEU A 138 -10.55 21.64 -27.14
CA LEU A 138 -10.98 21.97 -25.78
C LEU A 138 -11.52 20.75 -25.02
N SER A 139 -12.25 19.84 -25.69
CA SER A 139 -12.69 18.56 -25.10
C SER A 139 -11.52 17.64 -24.81
N LEU A 140 -10.47 17.63 -25.66
CA LEU A 140 -9.24 16.89 -25.36
C LEU A 140 -8.54 17.44 -24.12
N ILE A 141 -8.49 18.77 -23.95
CA ILE A 141 -7.96 19.39 -22.72
C ILE A 141 -8.81 19.03 -21.51
N VAL A 142 -10.15 19.17 -21.61
CA VAL A 142 -11.08 18.83 -20.52
C VAL A 142 -10.94 17.35 -20.15
N LEU A 143 -10.89 16.45 -21.14
CA LEU A 143 -10.67 15.02 -20.96
C LEU A 143 -9.32 14.74 -20.29
N ALA A 144 -8.24 15.39 -20.74
CA ALA A 144 -6.93 15.24 -20.13
C ALA A 144 -6.92 15.70 -18.66
N LEU A 145 -7.54 16.84 -18.35
CA LEU A 145 -7.70 17.34 -16.99
C LEU A 145 -8.52 16.37 -16.12
N LEU A 146 -9.59 15.79 -16.66
CA LEU A 146 -10.40 14.79 -15.97
C LEU A 146 -9.62 13.51 -15.68
N TYR A 147 -8.79 13.05 -16.63
CA TYR A 147 -7.87 11.93 -16.39
C TYR A 147 -6.87 12.24 -15.28
N VAL A 148 -6.33 13.47 -15.22
CA VAL A 148 -5.45 13.91 -14.14
C VAL A 148 -6.19 13.92 -12.80
N VAL A 149 -7.41 14.44 -12.74
CA VAL A 149 -8.24 14.44 -11.52
C VAL A 149 -8.53 13.01 -11.06
N PHE A 150 -8.95 12.14 -11.97
CA PHE A 150 -9.20 10.73 -11.67
C PHE A 150 -7.93 10.01 -11.20
N PHE A 151 -6.79 10.27 -11.85
CA PHE A 151 -5.51 9.72 -11.44
C PHE A 151 -5.17 10.14 -10.01
N ILE A 152 -5.22 11.44 -9.70
CA ILE A 152 -4.96 11.95 -8.35
C ILE A 152 -5.92 11.31 -7.33
N TYR A 153 -7.21 11.26 -7.65
CA TYR A 153 -8.21 10.60 -6.81
C TYR A 153 -7.84 9.15 -6.52
N ALA A 154 -7.53 8.36 -7.55
CA ALA A 154 -7.15 6.96 -7.41
C ALA A 154 -5.88 6.78 -6.55
N GLN A 155 -4.87 7.65 -6.70
CA GLN A 155 -3.64 7.57 -5.90
C GLN A 155 -3.87 7.92 -4.43
N VAL A 156 -4.66 8.96 -4.16
CA VAL A 156 -4.97 9.39 -2.80
C VAL A 156 -5.79 8.32 -2.07
N ILE A 157 -6.82 7.76 -2.72
CA ILE A 157 -7.61 6.67 -2.18
C ILE A 157 -6.75 5.41 -1.99
N GLY A 158 -5.91 5.07 -2.97
CA GLY A 158 -4.99 3.94 -2.88
C GLY A 158 -4.05 4.03 -1.68
N ALA A 159 -3.47 5.21 -1.43
CA ALA A 159 -2.63 5.44 -0.25
C ALA A 159 -3.41 5.34 1.07
N GLY A 160 -4.66 5.81 1.09
CA GLY A 160 -5.57 5.63 2.22
C GLY A 160 -5.88 4.16 2.51
N LEU A 161 -6.19 3.38 1.48
CA LEU A 161 -6.45 1.94 1.58
C LEU A 161 -5.20 1.18 2.06
N ILE A 162 -4.01 1.52 1.57
CA ILE A 162 -2.74 0.97 2.03
C ILE A 162 -2.54 1.29 3.52
N ARG A 163 -2.78 2.53 3.94
CA ARG A 163 -2.63 2.95 5.34
C ARG A 163 -3.54 2.16 6.27
N GLU A 164 -4.82 2.05 5.93
CA GLU A 164 -5.78 1.30 6.74
C GLU A 164 -5.47 -0.20 6.73
N SER A 165 -4.98 -0.75 5.61
CA SER A 165 -4.53 -2.14 5.55
C SER A 165 -3.32 -2.39 6.45
N LEU A 166 -2.36 -1.46 6.48
CA LEU A 166 -1.22 -1.50 7.41
C LEU A 166 -1.69 -1.35 8.86
N ALA A 167 -2.66 -0.47 9.14
CA ALA A 167 -3.25 -0.33 10.46
C ALA A 167 -3.91 -1.64 10.95
N VAL A 168 -4.58 -2.38 10.06
CA VAL A 168 -5.12 -3.70 10.36
C VAL A 168 -4.03 -4.71 10.69
N THR A 169 -2.90 -4.68 9.98
CA THR A 169 -1.73 -5.50 10.34
C THR A 169 -1.11 -5.17 11.69
N GLU A 170 -1.39 -3.99 12.22
CA GLU A 170 -0.96 -3.54 13.54
C GLU A 170 -2.00 -3.79 14.64
N GLY A 171 -3.11 -4.46 14.31
CA GLY A 171 -4.17 -4.82 15.26
C GLY A 171 -5.27 -3.77 15.42
N ARG A 172 -5.29 -2.72 14.59
CA ARG A 172 -6.38 -1.73 14.57
C ARG A 172 -7.53 -2.21 13.67
N SER A 173 -8.76 -1.76 13.92
CA SER A 173 -9.89 -1.99 13.01
C SER A 173 -9.78 -1.09 11.78
N PHE A 174 -10.20 -1.60 10.62
CA PHE A 174 -10.26 -0.81 9.40
C PHE A 174 -11.32 0.29 9.54
N SER A 175 -10.98 1.55 9.23
CA SER A 175 -11.91 2.66 9.29
C SER A 175 -12.16 3.25 7.90
N THR A 176 -13.42 3.31 7.46
CA THR A 176 -13.77 3.97 6.20
C THR A 176 -13.31 5.44 6.18
N ALA A 177 -13.47 6.16 7.30
CA ALA A 177 -13.01 7.55 7.41
C ALA A 177 -11.48 7.67 7.34
N GLY A 178 -10.76 6.63 7.77
CA GLY A 178 -9.31 6.56 7.68
C GLY A 178 -8.78 6.53 6.25
N VAL A 179 -9.52 5.91 5.32
CA VAL A 179 -9.20 5.89 3.88
C VAL A 179 -9.13 7.30 3.30
N PHE A 180 -9.97 8.22 3.76
CA PHE A 180 -10.01 9.60 3.28
C PHE A 180 -9.07 10.54 4.05
N LYS A 181 -8.11 10.01 4.82
CA LYS A 181 -7.10 10.83 5.48
C LYS A 181 -5.97 11.20 4.52
N PHE A 182 -5.78 12.49 4.36
CA PHE A 182 -4.88 13.10 3.39
C PHE A 182 -3.49 13.39 3.99
N GLN A 183 -2.77 12.35 4.40
CA GLN A 183 -1.39 12.48 4.89
C GLN A 183 -0.39 12.13 3.79
N ASN A 184 0.67 12.93 3.69
CA ASN A 184 1.78 12.74 2.75
C ASN A 184 1.34 12.64 1.26
N ILE A 185 0.26 13.33 0.87
CA ILE A 185 -0.26 13.28 -0.51
C ILE A 185 0.79 13.69 -1.53
N GLY A 186 1.60 14.71 -1.22
CA GLY A 186 2.64 15.17 -2.14
C GLY A 186 3.59 14.03 -2.55
N ASN A 187 4.11 13.30 -1.57
CA ASN A 187 4.98 12.17 -1.86
C ASN A 187 4.22 11.02 -2.54
N VAL A 188 2.98 10.74 -2.15
CA VAL A 188 2.14 9.72 -2.82
C VAL A 188 1.97 10.03 -4.30
N ILE A 189 1.55 11.24 -4.65
CA ILE A 189 1.31 11.64 -6.04
C ILE A 189 2.61 11.59 -6.84
N VAL A 190 3.70 12.13 -6.30
CA VAL A 190 4.99 12.14 -7.00
C VAL A 190 5.53 10.72 -7.16
N THR A 191 5.43 9.85 -6.15
CA THR A 191 5.81 8.43 -6.26
C THR A 191 4.99 7.72 -7.32
N SER A 192 3.67 7.87 -7.29
CA SER A 192 2.78 7.24 -8.28
C SER A 192 3.05 7.74 -9.69
N LEU A 193 3.38 9.02 -9.85
CA LEU A 193 3.74 9.59 -11.15
C LEU A 193 5.08 9.02 -11.65
N LEU A 194 6.10 8.97 -10.80
CA LEU A 194 7.40 8.37 -11.14
C LEU A 194 7.26 6.89 -11.50
N VAL A 195 6.49 6.13 -10.71
CA VAL A 195 6.19 4.72 -10.98
C VAL A 195 5.41 4.57 -12.29
N GLY A 196 4.40 5.41 -12.51
CA GLY A 196 3.59 5.41 -13.72
C GLY A 196 4.41 5.70 -14.98
N VAL A 197 5.24 6.75 -14.95
CA VAL A 197 6.15 7.12 -16.05
C VAL A 197 7.17 6.02 -16.30
N GLY A 198 7.79 5.47 -15.25
CA GLY A 198 8.75 4.37 -15.39
C GLY A 198 8.12 3.11 -16.00
N THR A 199 6.91 2.77 -15.56
CA THR A 199 6.14 1.64 -16.12
C THR A 199 5.76 1.92 -17.57
N PHE A 200 5.31 3.13 -17.90
CA PHE A 200 4.92 3.53 -19.24
C PHE A 200 6.11 3.49 -20.23
N ILE A 201 7.26 4.04 -19.85
CA ILE A 201 8.50 3.96 -20.64
C ILE A 201 8.89 2.50 -20.84
N GLY A 202 8.88 1.69 -19.77
CA GLY A 202 9.19 0.26 -19.87
C GLY A 202 8.22 -0.49 -20.80
N THR A 203 6.94 -0.13 -20.78
CA THR A 203 5.93 -0.73 -21.66
C THR A 203 6.14 -0.33 -23.12
N ILE A 204 6.46 0.94 -23.40
CA ILE A 204 6.79 1.40 -24.76
C ILE A 204 8.02 0.66 -25.31
N LEU A 205 9.03 0.42 -24.46
CA LEU A 205 10.28 -0.17 -24.91
C LEU A 205 10.15 -1.63 -25.33
N CYS A 206 9.30 -2.46 -24.67
CA CYS A 206 9.03 -3.86 -25.08
C CYS A 206 7.93 -4.60 -24.27
N VAL A 207 6.99 -3.91 -23.60
CA VAL A 207 5.99 -4.46 -22.65
C VAL A 207 6.61 -5.16 -21.42
N ILE A 208 7.46 -6.17 -21.63
CA ILE A 208 8.21 -6.91 -20.62
C ILE A 208 8.97 -5.98 -19.66
N PRO A 209 9.71 -4.95 -20.11
CA PRO A 209 10.40 -4.05 -19.18
C PRO A 209 9.44 -3.27 -18.29
N GLY A 210 8.24 -2.93 -18.79
CA GLY A 210 7.18 -2.27 -18.02
C GLY A 210 6.62 -3.18 -16.92
N ILE A 211 6.37 -4.45 -17.24
CA ILE A 211 5.92 -5.45 -16.25
C ILE A 211 6.99 -5.64 -15.16
N ILE A 212 8.27 -5.79 -15.55
CA ILE A 212 9.38 -5.95 -14.60
C ILE A 212 9.47 -4.73 -13.68
N PHE A 213 9.40 -3.51 -14.24
CA PHE A 213 9.47 -2.30 -13.43
C PHE A 213 8.26 -2.16 -12.50
N GLY A 214 7.05 -2.44 -12.98
CA GLY A 214 5.83 -2.45 -12.16
C GLY A 214 5.90 -3.45 -11.01
N PHE A 215 6.41 -4.65 -11.27
CA PHE A 215 6.66 -5.67 -10.24
C PHE A 215 7.68 -5.18 -9.20
N MET A 216 8.82 -4.64 -9.63
CA MET A 216 9.88 -4.16 -8.73
C MET A 216 9.44 -2.97 -7.88
N THR A 217 8.45 -2.20 -8.35
CA THR A 217 7.94 -1.00 -7.67
C THR A 217 6.61 -1.22 -6.94
N MET A 218 6.11 -2.46 -6.85
CA MET A 218 4.79 -2.76 -6.28
C MET A 218 4.61 -2.34 -4.80
N PHE A 219 5.70 -2.24 -4.03
CA PHE A 219 5.68 -1.79 -2.63
C PHE A 219 6.05 -0.32 -2.44
N SER A 220 6.27 0.46 -3.51
CA SER A 220 6.72 1.85 -3.39
C SER A 220 5.75 2.70 -2.56
N LEU A 221 4.45 2.58 -2.78
CA LEU A 221 3.44 3.30 -1.99
C LEU A 221 3.35 2.79 -0.55
N PHE A 222 3.62 1.52 -0.29
CA PHE A 222 3.71 1.00 1.07
C PHE A 222 4.84 1.69 1.84
N PHE A 223 6.00 1.91 1.22
CA PHE A 223 7.10 2.65 1.85
C PHE A 223 6.81 4.14 2.07
N VAL A 224 6.11 4.80 1.15
CA VAL A 224 5.68 6.20 1.33
C VAL A 224 4.70 6.32 2.50
N VAL A 225 3.78 5.36 2.64
CA VAL A 225 2.72 5.39 3.65
C VAL A 225 3.21 4.92 5.02
N ASP A 226 3.98 3.84 5.08
CA ASP A 226 4.48 3.23 6.33
C ASP A 226 5.66 4.01 6.92
N LYS A 227 6.62 4.40 6.08
CA LYS A 227 7.90 4.97 6.51
C LYS A 227 8.09 6.44 6.14
N ASN A 228 7.09 7.08 5.54
CA ASN A 228 7.13 8.48 5.10
C ASN A 228 8.32 8.80 4.17
N LEU A 229 8.81 7.82 3.40
CA LEU A 229 9.98 8.03 2.54
C LEU A 229 9.68 9.05 1.44
N ALA A 230 10.72 9.77 1.01
CA ALA A 230 10.67 10.59 -0.19
C ALA A 230 10.45 9.71 -1.43
N PRO A 231 9.90 10.25 -2.53
CA PRO A 231 9.44 9.43 -3.65
C PRO A 231 10.48 8.50 -4.27
N VAL A 232 11.69 9.02 -4.51
CA VAL A 232 12.78 8.26 -5.11
C VAL A 232 13.29 7.19 -4.14
N ASP A 233 13.37 7.50 -2.85
CA ASP A 233 13.84 6.57 -1.83
C ASP A 233 12.83 5.46 -1.58
N ALA A 234 11.53 5.75 -1.66
CA ALA A 234 10.48 4.76 -1.59
C ALA A 234 10.53 3.76 -2.75
N ILE A 235 10.81 4.23 -3.97
CA ILE A 235 10.99 3.38 -5.15
C ILE A 235 12.22 2.50 -4.99
N LYS A 236 13.36 3.06 -4.57
CA LYS A 236 14.57 2.28 -4.29
C LYS A 236 14.33 1.22 -3.22
N ALA A 237 13.69 1.58 -2.11
CA ALA A 237 13.35 0.66 -1.04
C ALA A 237 12.42 -0.47 -1.52
N SER A 238 11.46 -0.19 -2.41
CA SER A 238 10.64 -1.22 -3.04
C SER A 238 11.48 -2.18 -3.88
N ILE A 239 12.35 -1.65 -4.75
CA ILE A 239 13.21 -2.44 -5.62
C ILE A 239 14.13 -3.33 -4.78
N ASP A 240 14.74 -2.80 -3.71
CA ASP A 240 15.63 -3.54 -2.83
C ASP A 240 14.87 -4.63 -2.05
N LEU A 241 13.66 -4.33 -1.56
CA LEU A 241 12.80 -5.30 -0.90
C LEU A 241 12.46 -6.47 -1.84
N VAL A 242 12.09 -6.17 -3.09
CA VAL A 242 11.73 -7.16 -4.10
C VAL A 242 12.96 -7.98 -4.51
N LYS A 243 14.11 -7.35 -4.79
CA LYS A 243 15.37 -8.04 -5.13
C LYS A 243 15.85 -9.01 -4.05
N ASN A 244 15.72 -8.61 -2.79
CA ASN A 244 16.13 -9.46 -1.66
C ASN A 244 15.12 -10.59 -1.37
N ASN A 245 13.92 -10.54 -1.96
CA ASN A 245 12.83 -11.48 -1.69
C ASN A 245 12.10 -11.90 -2.98
N VAL A 246 12.82 -12.07 -4.10
CA VAL A 246 12.19 -12.29 -5.43
C VAL A 246 11.25 -13.49 -5.42
N GLY A 247 11.64 -14.60 -4.78
CA GLY A 247 10.81 -15.80 -4.68
C GLY A 247 9.47 -15.53 -4.00
N SER A 248 9.49 -14.90 -2.82
CA SER A 248 8.28 -14.57 -2.08
C SER A 248 7.41 -13.54 -2.81
N THR A 249 8.04 -12.50 -3.34
CA THR A 249 7.35 -11.39 -4.00
C THR A 249 6.73 -11.80 -5.33
N ILE A 250 7.41 -12.62 -6.15
CA ILE A 250 6.85 -13.09 -7.43
C ILE A 250 5.67 -14.04 -7.20
N ILE A 251 5.75 -14.92 -6.20
CA ILE A 251 4.65 -15.80 -5.82
C ILE A 251 3.44 -14.97 -5.37
N TRP A 252 3.65 -13.98 -4.49
CA TRP A 252 2.58 -13.07 -4.07
C TRP A 252 1.96 -12.34 -5.26
N TYR A 253 2.80 -11.79 -6.16
CA TYR A 253 2.34 -11.05 -7.33
C TYR A 253 1.45 -11.90 -8.24
N LEU A 254 1.86 -13.15 -8.52
CA LEU A 254 1.07 -14.08 -9.32
C LEU A 254 -0.23 -14.50 -8.62
N VAL A 255 -0.19 -14.76 -7.32
CA VAL A 255 -1.40 -15.13 -6.55
C VAL A 255 -2.37 -13.96 -6.46
N ALA A 256 -1.89 -12.74 -6.20
CA ALA A 256 -2.72 -11.54 -6.22
C ALA A 256 -3.36 -11.34 -7.60
N TYR A 257 -2.61 -11.57 -8.68
CA TYR A 257 -3.16 -11.52 -10.04
C TYR A 257 -4.26 -12.55 -10.27
N VAL A 258 -4.07 -13.80 -9.82
CA VAL A 258 -5.09 -14.86 -9.92
C VAL A 258 -6.33 -14.51 -9.09
N ILE A 259 -6.17 -13.99 -7.87
CA ILE A 259 -7.30 -13.55 -7.02
C ILE A 259 -8.08 -12.44 -7.72
N ALA A 260 -7.39 -11.47 -8.33
CA ALA A 260 -8.02 -10.40 -9.09
C ALA A 260 -8.77 -10.95 -10.31
N LEU A 261 -8.17 -11.89 -11.06
CA LEU A 261 -8.78 -12.52 -12.22
C LEU A 261 -10.04 -13.32 -11.86
N VAL A 262 -9.99 -14.12 -10.79
CA VAL A 262 -11.16 -14.86 -10.28
C VAL A 262 -12.25 -13.88 -9.85
N GLY A 263 -11.89 -12.80 -9.15
CA GLY A 263 -12.83 -11.74 -8.78
C GLY A 263 -13.50 -11.08 -9.98
N ALA A 264 -12.75 -10.86 -11.07
CA ALA A 264 -13.26 -10.29 -12.31
C ALA A 264 -14.19 -11.25 -13.07
N ILE A 265 -13.83 -12.54 -13.15
CA ILE A 265 -14.64 -13.60 -13.78
C ILE A 265 -16.01 -13.74 -13.11
N LEU A 266 -16.10 -13.49 -11.80
CA LEU A 266 -17.36 -13.45 -11.04
C LEU A 266 -18.17 -12.16 -11.28
N CYS A 267 -18.30 -11.75 -12.54
CA CYS A 267 -19.05 -10.58 -13.03
C CYS A 267 -18.64 -9.25 -12.37
N GLY A 268 -17.39 -9.11 -11.95
CA GLY A 268 -16.89 -7.92 -11.26
C GLY A 268 -17.38 -7.73 -9.82
N VAL A 269 -18.45 -8.40 -9.39
CA VAL A 269 -18.90 -8.39 -7.98
C VAL A 269 -17.85 -9.06 -7.09
N GLY A 270 -17.19 -10.09 -7.60
CA GLY A 270 -16.05 -10.73 -6.92
C GLY A 270 -14.89 -9.78 -6.63
N LEU A 271 -14.72 -8.69 -7.39
CA LEU A 271 -13.68 -7.69 -7.13
C LEU A 271 -13.89 -6.93 -5.82
N LEU A 272 -15.15 -6.80 -5.34
CA LEU A 272 -15.45 -6.17 -4.07
C LEU A 272 -14.83 -6.91 -2.88
N ALA A 273 -14.64 -8.24 -2.99
CA ALA A 273 -13.93 -9.03 -1.99
C ALA A 273 -12.46 -9.23 -2.37
N ALA A 274 -12.15 -9.45 -3.66
CA ALA A 274 -10.78 -9.70 -4.12
C ALA A 274 -9.84 -8.52 -3.83
N ILE A 275 -10.28 -7.28 -4.08
CA ILE A 275 -9.45 -6.08 -3.87
C ILE A 275 -9.04 -5.94 -2.40
N PRO A 276 -9.97 -5.95 -1.40
CA PRO A 276 -9.59 -5.92 0.01
C PRO A 276 -8.67 -7.06 0.43
N VAL A 277 -8.91 -8.28 -0.06
CA VAL A 277 -8.07 -9.45 0.26
C VAL A 277 -6.65 -9.25 -0.26
N ILE A 278 -6.49 -8.76 -1.50
CA ILE A 278 -5.19 -8.45 -2.08
C ILE A 278 -4.50 -7.31 -1.31
N LEU A 279 -5.22 -6.27 -0.92
CA LEU A 279 -4.65 -5.14 -0.18
C LEU A 279 -4.12 -5.58 1.19
N LEU A 280 -4.94 -6.30 1.96
CA LEU A 280 -4.57 -6.84 3.27
C LEU A 280 -3.44 -7.86 3.19
N GLY A 281 -3.49 -8.77 2.21
CA GLY A 281 -2.42 -9.74 1.99
C GLY A 281 -1.12 -9.08 1.51
N SER A 282 -1.21 -7.97 0.77
CA SER A 282 -0.04 -7.17 0.38
C SER A 282 0.56 -6.43 1.58
N ALA A 283 -0.28 -5.90 2.49
CA ALA A 283 0.17 -5.30 3.75
C ALA A 283 0.84 -6.35 4.66
N PHE A 284 0.25 -7.55 4.78
CA PHE A 284 0.85 -8.68 5.49
C PHE A 284 2.22 -9.05 4.92
N THR A 285 2.29 -9.22 3.59
CA THR A 285 3.51 -9.56 2.88
C THR A 285 4.57 -8.47 3.09
N TYR A 286 4.19 -7.21 2.95
CA TYR A 286 5.07 -6.07 3.18
C TYR A 286 5.66 -6.07 4.60
N LYS A 287 4.82 -6.20 5.65
CA LYS A 287 5.28 -6.22 7.04
C LYS A 287 6.22 -7.40 7.29
N LYS A 288 5.86 -8.61 6.82
CA LYS A 288 6.71 -9.81 6.98
C LYS A 288 8.05 -9.69 6.28
N LEU A 289 8.10 -9.24 5.03
CA LEU A 289 9.34 -9.09 4.26
C LEU A 289 10.23 -7.95 4.78
N THR A 290 9.65 -6.97 5.48
CA THR A 290 10.40 -5.90 6.15
C THR A 290 10.75 -6.21 7.61
N GLY A 291 10.45 -7.42 8.10
CA GLY A 291 10.76 -7.85 9.47
C GLY A 291 9.88 -7.23 10.55
N GLN A 292 8.73 -6.66 10.17
CA GLN A 292 7.79 -6.06 11.10
C GLN A 292 6.79 -7.10 11.66
N PRO A 293 6.35 -6.93 12.93
CA PRO A 293 5.34 -7.81 13.52
C PRO A 293 3.98 -7.60 12.82
N VAL A 294 3.15 -8.65 12.84
CA VAL A 294 1.79 -8.64 12.30
C VAL A 294 0.86 -9.17 13.38
N ALA A 295 -0.21 -8.42 13.69
CA ALA A 295 -1.26 -8.85 14.59
C ALA A 295 -2.10 -9.97 13.95
N PRO A 296 -2.46 -11.03 14.71
CA PRO A 296 -3.28 -12.14 14.24
C PRO A 296 -4.69 -11.69 13.88
#